data_AF-A0A925NSB2-F1
#
_entry.id   AF-A0A925NSB2-F1
#
_cell.length_a   1.000
_cell.length_b   1.000
_cell.length_c   1.000
_cell.angle_alpha   90.00
_cell.angle_beta   90.00
_cell.angle_gamma   90.00
#
_symmetry.space_group_name_H-M   'P 1'
#
loop_
_entity.id
_entity.type
_entity.pdbx_description
1 polymer ?
#
loop_
_entity_poly.entity_id
_entity_poly.type
_entity_poly.pdbx_seq_one_letter_code
_entity_poly.pdbx_strand_id
1 'polypeptide(L)'
;MKTPRLGYFLESYVSSIDDSDQPFAVWVPPSYSPRRKYPLVVALHGMDADHRMIPEECFEIPQRGFRDDVILICPFGRGDINYQGPGEADLWDTINWIKSRYLIDSRRQYLTGLSMGGFAAWRLATEYPDQWAAIAPICGGGDIRFVANLKKIPVWCVHGELDDLVPVEHSRQLVNELTRRKFHHRYDELKGWGHNSWEWLYRPDRGSDSLIDWFLQFRRAKPAPAITQPARQSTFADLFQERLVISYPSQTLISREAELLRAWADRIARFSFGDHLMRTGRFLTRADHELTPADLSRSNHLMLGRVENNLWMKKVERKLTARHVRGQLNLGGETYLGKSLVAATVQKSPWNPDRLLGVITYQQFQQMRGLESTFCGIESQAQRLNLYDTQQKRFIRQEL
;
A
#
# COMPACT_ATOMS: atom_id res chain seq x y z
N MET A 1 0.01 -21.31 10.97
CA MET A 1 -0.09 -19.83 11.07
C MET A 1 0.10 -19.46 12.52
N LYS A 2 1.02 -18.55 12.85
CA LYS A 2 1.18 -18.04 14.22
C LYS A 2 -0.12 -17.36 14.65
N THR A 3 -0.52 -17.55 15.90
CA THR A 3 -1.67 -16.86 16.50
C THR A 3 -1.49 -15.35 16.36
N PRO A 4 -2.51 -14.59 15.88
CA PRO A 4 -2.41 -13.14 15.78
C PRO A 4 -2.17 -12.52 17.16
N ARG A 5 -1.26 -11.54 17.25
CA ARG A 5 -0.97 -10.82 18.48
C ARG A 5 -2.06 -9.77 18.70
N LEU A 6 -2.61 -9.72 19.91
CA LEU A 6 -3.75 -8.87 20.26
C LEU A 6 -3.35 -7.90 21.38
N GLY A 7 -4.14 -6.84 21.56
CA GLY A 7 -3.87 -5.77 22.51
C GLY A 7 -2.81 -4.79 22.01
N TYR A 8 -2.24 -4.05 22.96
CA TYR A 8 -1.13 -3.14 22.72
C TYR A 8 0.19 -3.91 22.66
N PHE A 9 1.00 -3.63 21.65
CA PHE A 9 2.36 -4.15 21.60
C PHE A 9 3.29 -3.33 20.72
N LEU A 10 4.58 -3.45 21.02
CA LEU A 10 5.66 -3.00 20.17
C LEU A 10 6.15 -4.16 19.30
N GLU A 11 6.58 -3.81 18.10
CA GLU A 11 7.05 -4.75 17.10
C GLU A 11 8.07 -4.07 16.18
N SER A 12 8.78 -4.86 15.39
CA SER A 12 9.70 -4.33 14.38
C SER A 12 9.56 -5.00 13.01
N TYR A 13 10.08 -4.34 11.99
CA TYR A 13 10.21 -4.86 10.64
C TYR A 13 11.58 -4.51 10.04
N VAL A 14 12.02 -5.35 9.12
CA VAL A 14 13.18 -5.05 8.27
C VAL A 14 12.77 -4.03 7.22
N SER A 15 13.35 -2.84 7.30
CA SER A 15 13.13 -1.69 6.44
C SER A 15 13.35 -2.02 4.97
N SER A 16 12.41 -1.58 4.13
CA SER A 16 12.46 -1.85 2.69
C SER A 16 13.54 -1.05 1.95
N ILE A 17 14.19 -0.08 2.58
CA ILE A 17 15.12 0.83 1.90
C ILE A 17 16.59 0.62 2.27
N ASP A 18 16.87 -0.03 3.41
CA ASP A 18 18.23 -0.16 3.95
C ASP A 18 18.44 -1.42 4.82
N ASP A 19 17.48 -2.35 4.86
CA ASP A 19 17.50 -3.60 5.63
C ASP A 19 17.71 -3.44 7.15
N SER A 20 17.59 -2.22 7.68
CA SER A 20 17.66 -1.96 9.12
C SER A 20 16.37 -2.38 9.83
N ASP A 21 16.47 -2.78 11.10
CA ASP A 21 15.28 -3.11 11.90
C ASP A 21 14.64 -1.84 12.48
N GLN A 22 13.33 -1.67 12.25
CA GLN A 22 12.61 -0.46 12.62
C GLN A 22 11.42 -0.75 13.52
N PRO A 23 11.31 -0.04 14.65
CA PRO A 23 10.24 -0.28 15.59
C PRO A 23 8.95 0.44 15.16
N PHE A 24 7.83 -0.02 15.67
CA PHE A 24 6.55 0.66 15.60
C PHE A 24 5.62 0.15 16.70
N ALA A 25 4.60 0.93 17.03
CA ALA A 25 3.60 0.56 18.01
C ALA A 25 2.29 0.15 17.34
N VAL A 26 1.60 -0.82 17.93
CA VAL A 26 0.36 -1.38 17.41
C VAL A 26 -0.67 -1.54 18.52
N TRP A 27 -1.92 -1.22 18.21
CA TRP A 27 -3.08 -1.73 18.92
C TRP A 27 -3.93 -2.59 17.99
N VAL A 28 -4.13 -3.85 18.39
CA VAL A 28 -5.13 -4.73 17.79
C VAL A 28 -6.23 -5.00 18.82
N PRO A 29 -7.51 -4.78 18.49
CA PRO A 29 -8.62 -5.08 19.37
C PRO A 29 -8.54 -6.50 19.96
N PRO A 30 -8.72 -6.70 21.27
CA PRO A 30 -8.86 -8.03 21.84
C PRO A 30 -9.99 -8.85 21.20
N SER A 31 -11.02 -8.19 20.65
CA SER A 31 -12.10 -8.84 19.87
C SER A 31 -11.75 -9.17 18.42
N TYR A 32 -10.50 -8.97 17.98
CA TYR A 32 -10.12 -9.14 16.58
C TYR A 32 -10.51 -10.52 16.03
N SER A 33 -11.24 -10.51 14.91
CA SER A 33 -11.63 -11.72 14.19
C SER A 33 -11.12 -11.69 12.75
N PRO A 34 -10.43 -12.74 12.26
CA PRO A 34 -10.01 -12.83 10.86
C PRO A 34 -11.20 -13.01 9.89
N ARG A 35 -12.45 -13.02 10.38
CA ARG A 35 -13.67 -13.06 9.57
C ARG A 35 -14.22 -11.66 9.25
N ARG A 36 -13.74 -10.61 9.94
CA ARG A 36 -14.21 -9.23 9.78
C ARG A 36 -13.06 -8.33 9.34
N LYS A 37 -13.36 -7.36 8.47
CA LYS A 37 -12.41 -6.30 8.12
C LYS A 37 -12.45 -5.16 9.12
N TYR A 38 -11.30 -4.74 9.64
CA TYR A 38 -11.16 -3.64 10.60
C TYR A 38 -10.66 -2.37 9.90
N PRO A 39 -11.22 -1.19 10.19
CA PRO A 39 -10.59 0.08 9.88
C PRO A 39 -9.16 0.17 10.45
N LEU A 40 -8.32 0.95 9.78
CA LEU A 40 -6.94 1.22 10.17
C LEU A 40 -6.77 2.71 10.47
N VAL A 41 -6.29 3.04 11.65
CA VAL A 41 -5.83 4.39 12.02
C VAL A 41 -4.31 4.40 11.99
N VAL A 42 -3.72 5.35 11.28
CA VAL A 42 -2.28 5.61 11.24
C VAL A 42 -2.04 6.93 11.97
N ALA A 43 -1.26 6.91 13.04
CA ALA A 43 -1.00 8.10 13.85
C ALA A 43 0.49 8.46 13.85
N LEU A 44 0.79 9.74 13.60
CA LEU A 44 2.14 10.25 13.39
C LEU A 44 2.56 11.21 14.51
N HIS A 45 3.69 10.93 15.16
CA HIS A 45 4.22 11.71 16.29
C HIS A 45 4.88 13.03 15.83
N GLY A 46 5.15 13.89 16.80
CA GLY A 46 5.88 15.15 16.61
C GLY A 46 7.40 14.94 16.50
N MET A 47 8.13 16.02 16.28
CA MET A 47 9.60 16.02 16.35
C MET A 47 10.07 15.68 17.77
N ASP A 48 11.28 15.12 17.91
CA ASP A 48 11.86 14.68 19.19
C ASP A 48 11.06 13.59 19.94
N ALA A 49 10.14 12.91 19.24
CA ALA A 49 9.31 11.82 19.77
C ALA A 49 9.51 10.52 18.97
N ASP A 50 8.81 9.45 19.36
CA ASP A 50 8.84 8.17 18.66
C ASP A 50 7.45 7.53 18.52
N HIS A 51 7.43 6.31 17.99
CA HIS A 51 6.24 5.48 17.81
C HIS A 51 5.40 5.23 19.08
N ARG A 52 5.93 5.48 20.29
CA ARG A 52 5.25 5.28 21.58
C ARG A 52 4.45 6.49 22.05
N MET A 53 4.82 7.70 21.63
CA MET A 53 4.22 8.94 22.14
C MET A 53 2.69 8.93 22.06
N ILE A 54 2.14 8.68 20.88
CA ILE A 54 0.68 8.71 20.70
C ILE A 54 -0.03 7.61 21.49
N PRO A 55 0.33 6.32 21.38
CA PRO A 55 -0.39 5.26 22.09
C PRO A 55 -0.16 5.30 23.60
N GLU A 56 1.03 5.67 24.09
CA GLU A 56 1.35 5.62 25.52
C GLU A 56 1.03 6.92 26.26
N GLU A 57 1.28 8.08 25.66
CA GLU A 57 1.13 9.38 26.32
C GLU A 57 -0.17 10.08 25.94
N CYS A 58 -0.53 10.10 24.65
CA CYS A 58 -1.75 10.79 24.22
C CYS A 58 -3.01 9.97 24.49
N PHE A 59 -2.99 8.68 24.13
CA PHE A 59 -4.14 7.79 24.29
C PHE A 59 -4.10 6.95 25.58
N GLU A 60 -2.94 6.83 26.25
CA GLU A 60 -2.73 5.99 27.45
C GLU A 60 -3.26 4.55 27.27
N ILE A 61 -3.03 3.98 26.09
CA ILE A 61 -3.51 2.65 25.70
C ILE A 61 -3.04 1.55 26.68
N PRO A 62 -1.79 1.55 27.19
CA PRO A 62 -1.36 0.54 28.16
C PRO A 62 -2.22 0.50 29.44
N GLN A 63 -2.78 1.63 29.85
CA GLN A 63 -3.50 1.78 31.12
C GLN A 63 -4.99 1.49 31.00
N ARG A 64 -5.63 1.92 29.90
CA ARG A 64 -7.09 1.85 29.73
C ARG A 64 -7.56 1.07 28.51
N GLY A 65 -6.63 0.52 27.72
CA GLY A 65 -6.93 -0.03 26.42
C GLY A 65 -7.33 1.05 25.41
N PHE A 66 -7.86 0.61 24.27
CA PHE A 66 -8.33 1.49 23.21
C PHE A 66 -9.61 0.92 22.59
N ARG A 67 -10.01 1.44 21.43
CA ARG A 67 -11.21 1.03 20.70
C ARG A 67 -11.17 -0.44 20.25
N ASP A 68 -12.32 -1.09 20.32
CA ASP A 68 -12.46 -2.52 19.99
C ASP A 68 -12.87 -2.78 18.51
N ASP A 69 -13.07 -1.71 17.75
CA ASP A 69 -13.55 -1.73 16.38
C ASP A 69 -12.55 -1.20 15.34
N VAL A 70 -11.35 -0.77 15.75
CA VAL A 70 -10.29 -0.26 14.87
C VAL A 70 -8.92 -0.84 15.24
N ILE A 71 -8.03 -0.95 14.25
CA ILE A 71 -6.61 -1.21 14.47
C ILE A 71 -5.87 0.12 14.38
N LEU A 72 -4.95 0.38 15.32
CA LEU A 72 -4.08 1.57 15.31
C LEU A 72 -2.64 1.14 15.09
N ILE A 73 -1.92 1.88 14.25
CA ILE A 73 -0.47 1.78 14.10
C ILE A 73 0.18 3.14 14.24
N CYS A 74 1.35 3.17 14.87
CA CYS A 74 2.17 4.37 15.03
C CYS A 74 3.59 4.04 14.53
N PRO A 75 3.97 4.47 13.32
CA PRO A 75 5.31 4.24 12.76
C PRO A 75 6.40 5.01 13.52
N PHE A 76 7.65 4.55 13.46
CA PHE A 76 8.80 5.28 14.03
C PHE A 76 9.20 6.54 13.25
N GLY A 77 8.90 6.61 11.95
CA GLY A 77 9.05 7.85 11.19
C GLY A 77 10.45 8.47 11.23
N ARG A 78 11.50 7.66 11.09
CA ARG A 78 12.84 8.05 11.55
C ARG A 78 13.39 9.35 10.97
N GLY A 79 14.13 10.07 11.81
CA GLY A 79 15.02 11.17 11.42
C GLY A 79 14.43 12.57 11.50
N ASP A 80 13.23 12.75 12.05
CA ASP A 80 12.60 14.06 12.23
C ASP A 80 12.52 14.93 10.97
N ILE A 81 12.35 14.25 9.82
CA ILE A 81 12.34 14.84 8.47
C ILE A 81 10.93 14.99 7.91
N ASN A 82 9.93 15.29 8.75
CA ASN A 82 8.51 15.40 8.36
C ASN A 82 7.98 14.15 7.63
N TYR A 83 8.40 12.97 8.09
CA TYR A 83 8.08 11.69 7.45
C TYR A 83 8.41 11.67 5.95
N GLN A 84 9.51 12.30 5.52
CA GLN A 84 10.05 12.18 4.16
C GLN A 84 11.15 11.12 4.10
N GLY A 85 11.53 10.69 2.89
CA GLY A 85 12.65 9.75 2.72
C GLY A 85 12.49 8.49 3.57
N PRO A 86 13.46 8.15 4.46
CA PRO A 86 13.34 7.04 5.41
C PRO A 86 12.10 7.07 6.31
N GLY A 87 11.72 8.24 6.84
CA GLY A 87 10.53 8.35 7.68
C GLY A 87 9.23 8.05 6.92
N GLU A 88 9.18 8.34 5.61
CA GLU A 88 8.06 7.94 4.76
C GLU A 88 8.04 6.44 4.52
N ALA A 89 9.22 5.85 4.24
CA ALA A 89 9.35 4.41 4.08
C ALA A 89 8.85 3.68 5.32
N ASP A 90 9.14 4.21 6.51
CA ASP A 90 8.70 3.61 7.76
C ASP A 90 7.18 3.58 7.94
N LEU A 91 6.51 4.67 7.59
CA LEU A 91 5.04 4.74 7.58
C LEU A 91 4.44 3.63 6.73
N TRP A 92 5.01 3.46 5.56
CA TRP A 92 4.51 2.59 4.53
C TRP A 92 4.82 1.11 4.78
N ASP A 93 6.02 0.81 5.26
CA ASP A 93 6.40 -0.52 5.71
C ASP A 93 5.57 -0.96 6.92
N THR A 94 5.25 -0.05 7.84
CA THR A 94 4.31 -0.32 8.95
C THR A 94 2.91 -0.66 8.45
N ILE A 95 2.36 0.12 7.51
CA ILE A 95 1.05 -0.15 6.88
C ILE A 95 1.06 -1.50 6.16
N ASN A 96 2.16 -1.84 5.48
CA ASN A 96 2.33 -3.11 4.79
C ASN A 96 2.40 -4.29 5.75
N TRP A 97 3.13 -4.11 6.85
CA TRP A 97 3.30 -5.11 7.88
C TRP A 97 1.97 -5.45 8.54
N ILE A 98 1.14 -4.45 8.87
CA ILE A 98 -0.16 -4.70 9.50
C ILE A 98 -1.16 -5.32 8.51
N LYS A 99 -1.19 -4.85 7.26
CA LYS A 99 -2.08 -5.39 6.20
C LYS A 99 -1.74 -6.82 5.82
N SER A 100 -0.51 -7.29 6.05
CA SER A 100 -0.10 -8.66 5.76
C SER A 100 -0.52 -9.65 6.84
N ARG A 101 -0.80 -9.17 8.05
CA ARG A 101 -1.08 -9.99 9.23
C ARG A 101 -2.53 -9.90 9.72
N TYR A 102 -3.17 -8.76 9.48
CA TYR A 102 -4.53 -8.49 9.95
C TYR A 102 -5.46 -8.12 8.79
N LEU A 103 -6.74 -8.46 8.95
CA LEU A 103 -7.76 -8.24 7.94
C LEU A 103 -8.23 -6.78 7.97
N ILE A 104 -7.56 -5.92 7.19
CA ILE A 104 -7.86 -4.49 7.13
C ILE A 104 -8.94 -4.15 6.07
N ASP A 105 -9.85 -3.23 6.38
CA ASP A 105 -10.72 -2.57 5.40
C ASP A 105 -9.96 -1.44 4.72
N SER A 106 -9.41 -1.72 3.54
CA SER A 106 -8.65 -0.73 2.75
C SER A 106 -9.45 0.50 2.32
N ARG A 107 -10.78 0.51 2.51
CA ARG A 107 -11.64 1.68 2.26
C ARG A 107 -11.82 2.57 3.50
N ARG A 108 -11.29 2.15 4.65
CA ARG A 108 -11.37 2.83 5.95
C ARG A 108 -9.98 2.86 6.58
N GLN A 109 -9.05 3.49 5.87
CA GLN A 109 -7.72 3.81 6.36
C GLN A 109 -7.68 5.31 6.62
N TYR A 110 -7.35 5.71 7.84
CA TYR A 110 -7.38 7.09 8.32
C TYR A 110 -5.98 7.52 8.73
N LEU A 111 -5.71 8.82 8.64
CA LEU A 111 -4.42 9.41 9.00
C LEU A 111 -4.62 10.52 10.01
N THR A 112 -3.85 10.52 11.08
CA THR A 112 -3.81 11.60 12.06
C THR A 112 -2.37 11.87 12.47
N GLY A 113 -2.08 13.06 12.96
CA GLY A 113 -0.74 13.38 13.43
C GLY A 113 -0.66 14.77 14.03
N LEU A 114 0.33 14.98 14.89
CA LEU A 114 0.55 16.24 15.61
C LEU A 114 1.89 16.87 15.22
N SER A 115 1.96 18.20 15.17
CA SER A 115 3.20 18.95 14.87
C SER A 115 3.86 18.46 13.56
N MET A 116 5.07 17.92 13.60
CA MET A 116 5.72 17.22 12.48
C MET A 116 4.80 16.17 11.81
N GLY A 117 4.12 15.35 12.60
CA GLY A 117 3.13 14.39 12.12
C GLY A 117 1.88 15.06 11.52
N GLY A 118 1.53 16.26 11.98
CA GLY A 118 0.47 17.09 11.42
C GLY A 118 0.83 17.64 10.03
N PHE A 119 2.07 18.10 9.85
CA PHE A 119 2.63 18.45 8.54
C PHE A 119 2.63 17.25 7.59
N ALA A 120 3.09 16.10 8.08
CA ALA A 120 3.07 14.85 7.31
C ALA A 120 1.64 14.42 6.93
N ALA A 121 0.67 14.57 7.84
CA ALA A 121 -0.72 14.21 7.55
C ALA A 121 -1.31 15.01 6.38
N TRP A 122 -1.07 16.32 6.33
CA TRP A 122 -1.44 17.15 5.18
C TRP A 122 -0.73 16.69 3.90
N ARG A 123 0.59 16.57 3.94
CA ARG A 123 1.42 16.20 2.77
C ARG A 123 0.99 14.86 2.19
N LEU A 124 0.98 13.82 3.01
CA LEU A 124 0.65 12.45 2.62
C LEU A 124 -0.78 12.33 2.08
N ALA A 125 -1.71 13.15 2.57
CA ALA A 125 -3.05 13.18 2.01
C ALA A 125 -3.11 13.80 0.63
N THR A 126 -2.31 14.85 0.39
CA THR A 126 -2.26 15.51 -0.91
C THR A 126 -1.45 14.73 -1.95
N GLU A 127 -0.38 14.03 -1.55
CA GLU A 127 0.44 13.19 -2.42
C GLU A 127 -0.19 11.82 -2.69
N TYR A 128 -0.86 11.25 -1.68
CA TYR A 128 -1.49 9.93 -1.74
C TYR A 128 -3.00 9.98 -1.46
N PRO A 129 -3.78 10.75 -2.23
CA PRO A 129 -5.19 11.00 -1.92
C PRO A 129 -6.05 9.72 -1.99
N ASP A 130 -5.60 8.74 -2.76
CA ASP A 130 -6.24 7.44 -2.88
C ASP A 130 -5.85 6.45 -1.76
N GLN A 131 -5.25 6.89 -0.66
CA GLN A 131 -4.96 6.01 0.48
C GLN A 131 -5.89 6.27 1.66
N TRP A 132 -6.42 7.48 1.78
CA TRP A 132 -7.08 7.94 2.99
C TRP A 132 -8.59 8.07 2.80
N ALA A 133 -9.34 7.57 3.76
CA ALA A 133 -10.79 7.75 3.83
C ALA A 133 -11.16 9.08 4.49
N ALA A 134 -10.33 9.57 5.41
CA ALA A 134 -10.36 10.89 6.03
C ALA A 134 -9.01 11.13 6.74
N ILE A 135 -8.69 12.39 7.04
CA ILE A 135 -7.49 12.77 7.79
C ILE A 135 -7.81 13.74 8.93
N ALA A 136 -6.99 13.73 9.99
CA ALA A 136 -7.04 14.69 11.08
C ALA A 136 -5.65 15.27 11.40
N PRO A 137 -5.18 16.28 10.66
CA PRO A 137 -3.93 16.97 10.95
C PRO A 137 -4.08 17.93 12.13
N ILE A 138 -3.16 17.87 13.09
CA ILE A 138 -3.16 18.67 14.32
C ILE A 138 -1.90 19.54 14.36
N CYS A 139 -2.05 20.83 14.66
CA CYS A 139 -0.98 21.82 14.81
C CYS A 139 0.15 21.71 13.77
N GLY A 140 -0.22 21.56 12.50
CA GLY A 140 0.70 21.44 11.37
C GLY A 140 0.34 22.38 10.22
N GLY A 141 0.99 22.16 9.09
CA GLY A 141 0.78 22.91 7.86
C GLY A 141 1.04 22.08 6.61
N GLY A 142 0.99 22.73 5.46
CA GLY A 142 1.10 22.04 4.18
C GLY A 142 1.04 23.01 3.02
N ASP A 143 1.20 22.48 1.82
CA ASP A 143 1.26 23.28 0.61
C ASP A 143 -0.13 23.46 -0.01
N ILE A 144 -0.60 24.70 0.00
CA ILE A 144 -1.91 25.11 -0.54
C ILE A 144 -2.11 24.69 -2.00
N ARG A 145 -1.03 24.57 -2.80
CA ARG A 145 -1.08 24.20 -4.22
C ARG A 145 -1.67 22.81 -4.45
N PHE A 146 -1.50 21.90 -3.50
CA PHE A 146 -1.95 20.52 -3.63
C PHE A 146 -3.30 20.23 -2.95
N VAL A 147 -3.94 21.22 -2.34
CA VAL A 147 -5.26 21.05 -1.67
C VAL A 147 -6.32 20.52 -2.65
N ALA A 148 -6.21 20.80 -3.95
CA ALA A 148 -7.07 20.26 -4.99
C ALA A 148 -7.20 18.71 -4.94
N ASN A 149 -6.14 18.02 -4.51
CA ASN A 149 -6.09 16.56 -4.40
C ASN A 149 -6.99 16.01 -3.27
N LEU A 150 -7.38 16.85 -2.31
CA LEU A 150 -8.21 16.48 -1.17
C LEU A 150 -9.72 16.48 -1.47
N LYS A 151 -10.12 16.66 -2.75
CA LYS A 151 -11.54 16.78 -3.16
C LYS A 151 -12.48 15.73 -2.59
N LYS A 152 -11.98 14.51 -2.36
CA LYS A 152 -12.76 13.36 -1.88
C LYS A 152 -12.40 12.94 -0.45
N ILE A 153 -11.57 13.71 0.25
CA ILE A 153 -11.01 13.35 1.55
C ILE A 153 -11.53 14.35 2.59
N PRO A 154 -12.43 13.92 3.49
CA PRO A 154 -12.81 14.71 4.65
C PRO A 154 -11.60 15.02 5.54
N VAL A 155 -11.50 16.27 6.00
CA VAL A 155 -10.40 16.74 6.85
C VAL A 155 -10.94 17.27 8.18
N TRP A 156 -10.39 16.83 9.32
CA TRP A 156 -10.60 17.49 10.61
C TRP A 156 -9.30 18.13 11.08
N CYS A 157 -9.16 19.44 10.84
CA CYS A 157 -8.00 20.18 11.27
C CYS A 157 -8.20 20.75 12.68
N VAL A 158 -7.21 20.63 13.55
CA VAL A 158 -7.23 21.18 14.91
C VAL A 158 -5.94 21.96 15.15
N HIS A 159 -6.03 23.13 15.78
CA HIS A 159 -4.86 23.96 16.06
C HIS A 159 -5.09 24.86 17.28
N GLY A 160 -4.06 25.13 18.08
CA GLY A 160 -4.12 26.14 19.14
C GLY A 160 -4.04 27.57 18.58
N GLU A 161 -4.85 28.50 19.09
CA GLU A 161 -4.82 29.91 18.68
C GLU A 161 -3.48 30.59 19.02
N LEU A 162 -2.86 30.17 20.12
CA LEU A 162 -1.62 30.74 20.68
C LEU A 162 -0.42 29.82 20.46
N ASP A 163 -0.45 28.96 19.44
CA ASP A 163 0.69 28.10 19.07
C ASP A 163 1.89 28.95 18.63
N ASP A 164 2.94 28.95 19.45
CA ASP A 164 4.16 29.72 19.27
C ASP A 164 5.29 28.93 18.58
N LEU A 165 5.10 27.61 18.40
CA LEU A 165 6.04 26.73 17.71
C LEU A 165 5.66 26.56 16.24
N VAL A 166 4.37 26.32 15.98
CA VAL A 166 3.81 26.23 14.63
C VAL A 166 2.68 27.25 14.54
N PRO A 167 2.88 28.41 13.88
CA PRO A 167 1.84 29.43 13.81
C PRO A 167 0.52 28.91 13.25
N VAL A 168 -0.59 29.23 13.91
CA VAL A 168 -1.95 28.82 13.54
C VAL A 168 -2.33 29.17 12.10
N GLU A 169 -1.69 30.22 11.54
CA GLU A 169 -1.79 30.62 10.13
C GLU A 169 -1.57 29.47 9.15
N HIS A 170 -0.68 28.52 9.46
CA HIS A 170 -0.43 27.35 8.63
C HIS A 170 -1.69 26.52 8.39
N SER A 171 -2.51 26.35 9.42
CA SER A 171 -3.78 25.64 9.31
C SER A 171 -4.89 26.51 8.73
N ARG A 172 -4.97 27.79 9.14
CA ARG A 172 -5.94 28.76 8.59
C ARG A 172 -5.86 28.83 7.07
N GLN A 173 -4.65 28.90 6.50
CA GLN A 173 -4.45 28.96 5.04
C GLN A 173 -5.04 27.76 4.31
N LEU A 174 -4.80 26.54 4.80
CA LEU A 174 -5.29 25.31 4.17
C LEU A 174 -6.81 25.16 4.34
N VAL A 175 -7.33 25.46 5.52
CA VAL A 175 -8.78 25.40 5.80
C VAL A 175 -9.55 26.42 4.97
N ASN A 176 -9.02 27.64 4.81
CA ASN A 176 -9.60 28.65 3.94
C ASN A 176 -9.68 28.15 2.48
N GLU A 177 -8.65 27.45 2.01
CA GLU A 177 -8.66 26.87 0.65
C GLU A 177 -9.66 25.71 0.51
N LEU A 178 -9.76 24.84 1.52
CA LEU A 178 -10.80 23.79 1.58
C LEU A 178 -12.21 24.41 1.54
N THR A 179 -12.42 25.49 2.30
CA THR A 179 -13.67 26.25 2.34
C THR A 179 -14.00 26.84 0.97
N ARG A 180 -13.04 27.54 0.36
CA ARG A 180 -13.19 28.15 -0.97
C ARG A 180 -13.56 27.12 -2.04
N ARG A 181 -13.00 25.91 -1.95
CA ARG A 181 -13.29 24.79 -2.85
C ARG A 181 -14.55 24.00 -2.50
N LYS A 182 -15.19 24.30 -1.35
CA LYS A 182 -16.34 23.56 -0.80
C LYS A 182 -16.03 22.07 -0.57
N PHE A 183 -14.80 21.77 -0.14
CA PHE A 183 -14.40 20.41 0.21
C PHE A 183 -14.86 20.10 1.64
N HIS A 184 -15.13 18.82 1.92
CA HIS A 184 -15.61 18.41 3.24
C HIS A 184 -14.50 18.61 4.27
N HIS A 185 -14.73 19.49 5.24
CA HIS A 185 -13.80 19.70 6.35
C HIS A 185 -14.52 20.13 7.63
N ARG A 186 -13.83 19.92 8.76
CA ARG A 186 -14.10 20.46 10.09
C ARG A 186 -12.82 21.16 10.55
N TYR A 187 -12.95 22.32 11.18
CA TYR A 187 -11.83 23.06 11.74
C TYR A 187 -12.17 23.50 13.16
N ASP A 188 -11.33 23.11 14.11
CA ASP A 188 -11.42 23.56 15.50
C ASP A 188 -10.13 24.33 15.85
N GLU A 189 -10.24 25.66 15.87
CA GLU A 189 -9.21 26.55 16.41
C GLU A 189 -9.46 26.74 17.91
N LEU A 190 -8.53 26.28 18.74
CA LEU A 190 -8.72 26.20 20.18
C LEU A 190 -8.25 27.50 20.85
N LYS A 191 -9.22 28.31 21.26
CA LYS A 191 -8.98 29.61 21.91
C LYS A 191 -8.15 29.47 23.18
N GLY A 192 -7.05 30.21 23.27
CA GLY A 192 -6.14 30.19 24.42
C GLY A 192 -5.24 28.95 24.55
N TRP A 193 -5.29 28.02 23.59
CA TRP A 193 -4.41 26.85 23.56
C TRP A 193 -3.13 27.14 22.77
N GLY A 194 -2.01 26.59 23.23
CA GLY A 194 -0.72 26.62 22.54
C GLY A 194 -0.50 25.38 21.66
N HIS A 195 0.76 24.96 21.54
CA HIS A 195 1.16 23.87 20.65
C HIS A 195 0.47 22.53 20.93
N ASN A 196 0.13 22.25 22.19
CA ASN A 196 -0.42 21.00 22.69
C ASN A 196 -1.91 20.74 22.36
N SER A 197 -2.41 21.30 21.26
CA SER A 197 -3.80 21.14 20.79
C SER A 197 -4.24 19.68 20.54
N TRP A 198 -3.30 18.74 20.41
CA TRP A 198 -3.59 17.30 20.32
C TRP A 198 -4.22 16.73 21.59
N GLU A 199 -3.92 17.27 22.77
CA GLU A 199 -4.53 16.83 24.03
C GLU A 199 -6.06 17.00 24.01
N TRP A 200 -6.55 18.03 23.32
CA TRP A 200 -7.98 18.25 23.15
C TRP A 200 -8.62 17.21 22.22
N LEU A 201 -8.00 16.93 21.07
CA LEU A 201 -8.57 16.02 20.07
C LEU A 201 -8.43 14.54 20.45
N TYR A 202 -7.29 14.15 21.04
CA TYR A 202 -7.01 12.77 21.44
C TYR A 202 -7.58 12.40 22.82
N ARG A 203 -8.23 13.35 23.50
CA ARG A 203 -8.86 13.10 24.80
C ARG A 203 -9.81 11.89 24.74
N PRO A 204 -9.71 10.93 25.67
CA PRO A 204 -10.46 9.66 25.62
C PRO A 204 -11.95 9.81 25.93
N ASP A 205 -12.35 10.87 26.63
CA ASP A 205 -13.69 11.08 27.21
C ASP A 205 -14.61 11.94 26.31
N ARG A 206 -14.31 12.03 25.01
CA ARG A 206 -15.10 12.84 24.04
C ARG A 206 -16.43 12.22 23.62
N GLY A 207 -16.73 10.99 24.07
CA GLY A 207 -17.94 10.26 23.67
C GLY A 207 -18.04 10.15 22.15
N SER A 208 -19.23 10.43 21.60
CA SER A 208 -19.49 10.37 20.15
C SER A 208 -18.80 11.46 19.31
N ASP A 209 -18.18 12.47 19.95
CA ASP A 209 -17.33 13.48 19.28
C ASP A 209 -15.84 13.12 19.37
N SER A 210 -15.53 11.84 19.58
CA SER A 210 -14.16 11.34 19.51
C SER A 210 -13.64 11.34 18.07
N LEU A 211 -12.32 11.45 17.93
CA LEU A 211 -11.65 11.33 16.63
C LEU A 211 -12.03 10.03 15.90
N ILE A 212 -12.09 8.92 16.63
CA ILE A 212 -12.35 7.61 16.03
C ILE A 212 -13.80 7.53 15.53
N ASP A 213 -14.77 8.03 16.29
CA ASP A 213 -16.17 8.03 15.84
C ASP A 213 -16.37 8.96 14.64
N TRP A 214 -15.65 10.10 14.57
CA TRP A 214 -15.63 10.95 13.37
C TRP A 214 -15.05 10.23 12.15
N PHE A 215 -13.90 9.57 12.29
CA PHE A 215 -13.29 8.80 11.21
C PHE A 215 -14.23 7.71 10.67
N LEU A 216 -14.90 6.97 11.55
CA LEU A 216 -15.76 5.83 11.18
C LEU A 216 -16.97 6.20 10.31
N GLN A 217 -17.31 7.49 10.22
CA GLN A 217 -18.34 8.00 9.30
C GLN A 217 -17.90 7.91 7.83
N PHE A 218 -16.59 7.85 7.56
CA PHE A 218 -16.05 7.98 6.22
C PHE A 218 -15.55 6.66 5.66
N ARG A 219 -15.86 6.42 4.38
CA ARG A 219 -15.42 5.27 3.63
C ARG A 219 -15.16 5.65 2.18
N ARG A 220 -13.96 5.38 1.69
CA ARG A 220 -13.60 5.59 0.27
C ARG A 220 -14.52 4.82 -0.66
N ALA A 221 -14.79 5.34 -1.86
CA ALA A 221 -15.52 4.61 -2.89
C ALA A 221 -14.81 3.30 -3.28
N LYS A 222 -15.55 2.31 -3.81
CA LYS A 222 -14.89 1.16 -4.43
C LYS A 222 -14.17 1.64 -5.70
N PRO A 223 -12.97 1.14 -5.99
CA PRO A 223 -12.36 1.31 -7.31
C PRO A 223 -13.30 0.79 -8.41
N ALA A 224 -13.18 1.34 -9.62
CA ALA A 224 -13.92 0.89 -10.78
C ALA A 224 -13.52 -0.56 -11.17
N PRO A 225 -14.30 -1.27 -11.98
CA PRO A 225 -13.89 -2.59 -12.48
C PRO A 225 -12.59 -2.50 -13.29
N ALA A 226 -11.78 -3.57 -13.24
CA ALA A 226 -10.53 -3.63 -14.00
C ALA A 226 -10.76 -3.46 -15.51
N ILE A 227 -10.04 -2.52 -16.11
CA ILE A 227 -9.98 -2.33 -17.56
C ILE A 227 -8.91 -3.27 -18.11
N THR A 228 -9.30 -4.22 -18.96
CA THR A 228 -8.38 -5.20 -19.58
C THR A 228 -7.75 -4.72 -20.89
N GLN A 229 -8.05 -3.48 -21.30
CA GLN A 229 -7.53 -2.87 -22.51
C GLN A 229 -6.75 -1.61 -22.13
N PRO A 230 -5.43 -1.59 -22.40
CA PRO A 230 -4.64 -0.39 -22.16
C PRO A 230 -5.11 0.72 -23.11
N ALA A 231 -5.16 1.97 -22.62
CA ALA A 231 -5.29 3.12 -23.50
C ALA A 231 -4.11 3.13 -24.50
N ARG A 232 -4.30 3.73 -25.70
CA ARG A 232 -3.31 3.73 -26.81
C ARG A 232 -1.88 4.16 -26.45
N GLN A 233 -1.67 4.78 -25.27
CA GLN A 233 -0.38 5.29 -24.79
C GLN A 233 0.01 4.73 -23.40
N SER A 234 -0.59 3.63 -22.96
CA SER A 234 -0.32 3.06 -21.62
C SER A 234 0.56 1.81 -21.66
N THR A 235 1.36 1.63 -20.62
CA THR A 235 2.31 0.53 -20.43
C THR A 235 1.63 -0.70 -19.81
N PHE A 236 2.34 -1.84 -19.78
CA PHE A 236 1.89 -3.03 -19.04
C PHE A 236 1.64 -2.71 -17.55
N ALA A 237 2.46 -1.83 -16.97
CA ALA A 237 2.33 -1.44 -15.58
C ALA A 237 1.03 -0.65 -15.31
N ASP A 238 0.61 0.17 -16.28
CA ASP A 238 -0.63 0.95 -16.17
C ASP A 238 -1.90 0.08 -16.12
N LEU A 239 -1.85 -1.17 -16.56
CA LEU A 239 -2.98 -2.08 -16.38
C LEU A 239 -3.21 -2.41 -14.90
N PHE A 240 -2.14 -2.41 -14.11
CA PHE A 240 -2.18 -2.78 -12.71
C PHE A 240 -2.28 -1.57 -11.79
N GLN A 241 -2.84 -0.44 -12.23
CA GLN A 241 -2.94 0.74 -11.38
C GLN A 241 -3.68 0.48 -10.06
N GLU A 242 -4.50 -0.55 -9.87
CA GLU A 242 -5.11 -0.84 -8.55
C GLU A 242 -4.20 -1.63 -7.59
N ARG A 243 -4.77 -2.27 -6.56
CA ARG A 243 -4.00 -3.14 -5.66
C ARG A 243 -3.40 -4.30 -6.48
N LEU A 244 -2.07 -4.46 -6.47
CA LEU A 244 -1.35 -5.55 -7.10
C LEU A 244 -0.71 -6.46 -6.03
N VAL A 245 -0.82 -7.76 -6.22
CA VAL A 245 0.02 -8.74 -5.55
C VAL A 245 0.94 -9.34 -6.60
N ILE A 246 2.25 -9.34 -6.38
CA ILE A 246 3.23 -10.06 -7.18
C ILE A 246 3.61 -11.32 -6.41
N SER A 247 3.34 -12.49 -6.99
CA SER A 247 3.67 -13.76 -6.35
C SER A 247 4.83 -14.45 -7.04
N TYR A 248 5.77 -14.97 -6.25
CA TYR A 248 6.87 -15.78 -6.75
C TYR A 248 6.85 -17.19 -6.12
N PRO A 249 7.34 -18.21 -6.84
CA PRO A 249 7.38 -19.57 -6.35
C PRO A 249 8.47 -19.71 -5.28
N SER A 250 8.20 -20.47 -4.20
CA SER A 250 9.20 -20.65 -3.14
C SER A 250 9.35 -22.08 -2.62
N GLN A 251 8.28 -22.89 -2.60
CA GLN A 251 8.33 -24.20 -1.90
C GLN A 251 9.12 -25.28 -2.63
N THR A 252 9.31 -25.17 -3.94
CA THR A 252 9.96 -26.20 -4.77
C THR A 252 11.31 -25.77 -5.32
N LEU A 253 11.87 -24.67 -4.81
CA LEU A 253 13.10 -24.08 -5.29
C LEU A 253 14.21 -24.18 -4.24
N ILE A 254 15.46 -24.18 -4.71
CA ILE A 254 16.60 -23.97 -3.82
C ILE A 254 16.56 -22.54 -3.24
N SER A 255 17.07 -22.35 -2.02
CA SER A 255 16.99 -21.06 -1.31
C SER A 255 17.49 -19.88 -2.15
N ARG A 256 18.62 -20.06 -2.86
CA ARG A 256 19.19 -19.04 -3.74
C ARG A 256 18.27 -18.64 -4.89
N GLU A 257 17.54 -19.57 -5.48
CA GLU A 257 16.65 -19.28 -6.61
C GLU A 257 15.37 -18.59 -6.14
N ALA A 258 14.85 -18.98 -4.96
CA ALA A 258 13.74 -18.29 -4.31
C ALA A 258 14.10 -16.85 -3.92
N GLU A 259 15.31 -16.62 -3.38
CA GLU A 259 15.83 -15.28 -3.08
C GLU A 259 15.95 -14.40 -4.33
N LEU A 260 16.50 -14.95 -5.41
CA LEU A 260 16.62 -14.23 -6.68
C LEU A 260 15.26 -13.86 -7.26
N LEU A 261 14.26 -14.75 -7.15
CA LEU A 261 12.90 -14.49 -7.60
C LEU A 261 12.18 -13.46 -6.74
N ARG A 262 12.36 -13.52 -5.42
CA ARG A 262 11.89 -12.48 -4.51
C ARG A 262 12.48 -11.12 -4.89
N ALA A 263 13.80 -11.05 -5.03
CA ALA A 263 14.49 -9.82 -5.40
C ALA A 263 14.02 -9.28 -6.76
N TRP A 264 13.77 -10.16 -7.73
CA TRP A 264 13.24 -9.78 -9.04
C TRP A 264 11.80 -9.27 -8.95
N ALA A 265 10.96 -9.92 -8.16
CA ALA A 265 9.59 -9.50 -7.91
C ALA A 265 9.54 -8.12 -7.23
N ASP A 266 10.37 -7.90 -6.21
CA ASP A 266 10.53 -6.60 -5.55
C ASP A 266 11.06 -5.54 -6.51
N ARG A 267 11.98 -5.90 -7.42
CA ARG A 267 12.52 -4.98 -8.44
C ARG A 267 11.46 -4.56 -9.45
N ILE A 268 10.66 -5.48 -9.98
CA ILE A 268 9.50 -5.12 -10.82
C ILE A 268 8.60 -4.14 -10.05
N ALA A 269 8.28 -4.49 -8.81
CA ALA A 269 7.39 -3.71 -7.98
C ALA A 269 7.88 -2.26 -7.81
N ARG A 270 9.18 -2.07 -7.55
CA ARG A 270 9.81 -0.76 -7.37
C ARG A 270 9.99 0.02 -8.67
N PHE A 271 10.62 -0.59 -9.68
CA PHE A 271 11.05 0.13 -10.88
C PHE A 271 9.94 0.31 -11.92
N SER A 272 8.97 -0.59 -11.94
CA SER A 272 7.90 -0.56 -12.95
C SER A 272 6.64 0.15 -12.47
N PHE A 273 6.39 0.11 -11.17
CA PHE A 273 5.19 0.70 -10.58
C PHE A 273 5.49 1.87 -9.65
N GLY A 274 6.76 2.10 -9.36
CA GLY A 274 7.24 3.19 -8.50
C GLY A 274 7.24 2.80 -7.03
N ASP A 275 8.32 3.18 -6.34
CA ASP A 275 8.47 2.98 -4.88
C ASP A 275 7.27 3.49 -4.09
N HIS A 276 6.66 4.58 -4.55
CA HIS A 276 5.49 5.20 -3.95
C HIS A 276 4.27 4.23 -3.89
N LEU A 277 4.06 3.36 -4.89
CA LEU A 277 2.96 2.38 -4.88
C LEU A 277 3.26 1.17 -3.98
N MET A 278 4.51 0.75 -3.90
CA MET A 278 4.98 -0.27 -2.94
C MET A 278 4.79 0.20 -1.51
N ARG A 279 5.23 1.42 -1.27
CA ARG A 279 5.06 2.14 -0.03
C ARG A 279 3.60 2.17 0.41
N THR A 280 2.69 2.51 -0.51
CA THR A 280 1.26 2.60 -0.17
C THR A 280 0.57 1.28 0.24
N GLY A 281 1.24 0.14 0.09
CA GLY A 281 0.66 -1.19 0.26
C GLY A 281 -0.41 -1.54 -0.76
N ARG A 282 -0.48 -0.72 -1.80
CA ARG A 282 -1.20 -1.04 -3.02
C ARG A 282 -0.50 -2.20 -3.71
N PHE A 283 0.83 -2.31 -3.61
CA PHE A 283 1.62 -3.34 -4.26
C PHE A 283 2.31 -4.21 -3.21
N LEU A 284 2.16 -5.53 -3.32
CA LEU A 284 2.71 -6.48 -2.36
C LEU A 284 3.45 -7.60 -3.08
N THR A 285 4.67 -7.89 -2.65
CA THR A 285 5.38 -9.10 -3.06
C THR A 285 5.17 -10.21 -2.02
N ARG A 286 4.77 -11.40 -2.44
CA ARG A 286 4.55 -12.55 -1.55
C ARG A 286 5.05 -13.85 -2.16
N ALA A 287 5.52 -14.76 -1.31
CA ALA A 287 5.71 -16.13 -1.77
C ALA A 287 4.33 -16.76 -2.05
N ASP A 288 4.26 -17.63 -3.06
CA ASP A 288 3.00 -18.24 -3.50
C ASP A 288 2.25 -19.00 -2.38
N HIS A 289 2.97 -19.64 -1.47
CA HIS A 289 2.39 -20.35 -0.33
C HIS A 289 1.83 -19.45 0.78
N GLU A 290 2.18 -18.16 0.79
CA GLU A 290 1.67 -17.19 1.75
C GLU A 290 0.33 -16.59 1.31
N LEU A 291 -0.03 -16.74 0.02
CA LEU A 291 -1.25 -16.19 -0.52
C LEU A 291 -2.49 -16.98 -0.14
N THR A 292 -3.60 -16.27 -0.02
CA THR A 292 -4.93 -16.83 0.25
C THR A 292 -5.89 -16.55 -0.92
N PRO A 293 -6.99 -17.30 -1.07
CA PRO A 293 -8.04 -16.96 -2.04
C PRO A 293 -8.58 -15.52 -1.88
N ALA A 294 -8.60 -15.00 -0.64
CA ALA A 294 -9.04 -13.64 -0.37
C ALA A 294 -8.10 -12.59 -1.00
N ASP A 295 -6.79 -12.83 -1.00
CA ASP A 295 -5.81 -11.93 -1.62
C ASP A 295 -6.03 -11.84 -3.13
N LEU A 296 -6.23 -13.00 -3.77
CA LEU A 296 -6.45 -13.16 -5.21
C LEU A 296 -7.77 -12.54 -5.68
N SER A 297 -8.81 -12.60 -4.84
CA SER A 297 -10.11 -12.02 -5.17
C SER A 297 -10.14 -10.49 -5.04
N ARG A 298 -9.23 -9.88 -4.28
CA ARG A 298 -9.29 -8.45 -3.92
C ARG A 298 -8.29 -7.58 -4.69
N SER A 299 -7.29 -8.21 -5.29
CA SER A 299 -6.17 -7.54 -5.93
C SER A 299 -6.05 -8.00 -7.36
N ASN A 300 -5.48 -7.16 -8.21
CA ASN A 300 -4.82 -7.68 -9.40
C ASN A 300 -3.65 -8.56 -8.94
N HIS A 301 -3.25 -9.50 -9.79
CA HIS A 301 -2.22 -10.48 -9.46
C HIS A 301 -1.23 -10.60 -10.60
N LEU A 302 0.06 -10.41 -10.34
CA LEU A 302 1.14 -10.78 -11.25
C LEU A 302 1.81 -12.06 -10.74
N MET A 303 1.63 -13.16 -11.44
CA MET A 303 2.26 -14.43 -11.11
C MET A 303 3.58 -14.59 -11.85
N LEU A 304 4.63 -14.92 -11.10
CA LEU A 304 5.93 -15.30 -11.63
C LEU A 304 6.10 -16.81 -11.56
N GLY A 305 6.73 -17.40 -12.57
CA GLY A 305 7.14 -18.81 -12.56
C GLY A 305 6.42 -19.68 -13.58
N ARG A 306 6.19 -20.93 -13.22
CA ARG A 306 5.59 -21.95 -14.07
C ARG A 306 4.57 -22.77 -13.30
N VAL A 307 3.77 -23.53 -14.04
CA VAL A 307 2.80 -24.48 -13.48
C VAL A 307 3.47 -25.47 -12.51
N GLU A 308 4.72 -25.87 -12.78
CA GLU A 308 5.41 -26.86 -11.95
C GLU A 308 5.89 -26.31 -10.60
N ASN A 309 6.14 -24.99 -10.49
CA ASN A 309 6.76 -24.40 -9.30
C ASN A 309 5.91 -23.34 -8.59
N ASN A 310 4.85 -22.81 -9.20
CA ASN A 310 3.95 -21.85 -8.58
C ASN A 310 2.60 -22.51 -8.22
N LEU A 311 2.30 -22.56 -6.93
CA LEU A 311 1.11 -23.21 -6.35
C LEU A 311 -0.20 -22.71 -6.95
N TRP A 312 -0.27 -21.42 -7.30
CA TRP A 312 -1.49 -20.82 -7.82
C TRP A 312 -1.61 -20.98 -9.33
N MET A 313 -0.51 -20.91 -10.07
CA MET A 313 -0.52 -21.25 -11.50
C MET A 313 -1.04 -22.67 -11.73
N LYS A 314 -0.60 -23.63 -10.90
CA LYS A 314 -1.06 -25.03 -10.95
C LYS A 314 -2.58 -25.15 -10.82
N LYS A 315 -3.22 -24.34 -9.96
CA LYS A 315 -4.68 -24.37 -9.75
C LYS A 315 -5.47 -23.84 -10.94
N VAL A 316 -4.86 -23.00 -11.79
CA VAL A 316 -5.54 -22.34 -12.91
C VAL A 316 -4.89 -22.66 -14.26
N GLU A 317 -4.05 -23.70 -14.33
CA GLU A 317 -3.24 -24.05 -15.51
C GLU A 317 -4.02 -24.01 -16.83
N ARG A 318 -5.19 -24.66 -16.87
CA ARG A 318 -6.03 -24.73 -18.08
C ARG A 318 -6.66 -23.40 -18.48
N LYS A 319 -6.66 -22.41 -17.58
CA LYS A 319 -7.18 -21.06 -17.80
C LYS A 319 -6.07 -20.06 -18.12
N LEU A 320 -4.79 -20.45 -18.05
CA LEU A 320 -3.67 -19.55 -18.33
C LEU A 320 -3.50 -19.35 -19.83
N THR A 321 -3.34 -18.08 -20.21
CA THR A 321 -3.05 -17.69 -21.60
C THR A 321 -1.63 -18.04 -22.01
N ALA A 322 -0.68 -18.03 -21.07
CA ALA A 322 0.70 -18.49 -21.28
C ALA A 322 1.08 -19.56 -20.26
N ARG A 323 1.69 -20.67 -20.72
CA ARG A 323 2.32 -21.68 -19.85
C ARG A 323 3.45 -22.44 -20.56
N HIS A 324 4.54 -22.69 -19.84
CA HIS A 324 5.54 -23.66 -20.29
C HIS A 324 5.08 -25.09 -20.05
N VAL A 325 5.36 -25.96 -21.00
CA VAL A 325 5.18 -27.42 -20.90
C VAL A 325 6.36 -28.09 -21.59
N ARG A 326 7.19 -28.85 -20.85
CA ARG A 326 8.26 -29.71 -21.41
C ARG A 326 9.18 -29.05 -22.47
N GLY A 327 9.58 -27.80 -22.26
CA GLY A 327 10.45 -27.06 -23.18
C GLY A 327 9.77 -26.42 -24.38
N GLN A 328 8.44 -26.34 -24.32
CA GLN A 328 7.59 -25.58 -25.23
C GLN A 328 6.86 -24.50 -24.43
N LEU A 329 6.50 -23.41 -25.09
CA LEU A 329 5.63 -22.38 -24.54
C LEU A 329 4.30 -22.42 -25.29
N ASN A 330 3.21 -22.68 -24.57
CA ASN A 330 1.86 -22.48 -25.09
C ASN A 330 1.43 -21.04 -24.80
N LEU A 331 1.09 -20.27 -25.83
CA LEU A 331 0.71 -18.87 -25.73
C LEU A 331 -0.50 -18.59 -26.63
N GLY A 332 -1.65 -18.29 -26.03
CA GLY A 332 -2.86 -17.91 -26.77
C GLY A 332 -3.40 -19.01 -27.69
N GLY A 333 -3.15 -20.29 -27.37
CA GLY A 333 -3.53 -21.44 -28.19
C GLY A 333 -2.44 -21.93 -29.16
N GLU A 334 -1.39 -21.14 -29.37
CA GLU A 334 -0.24 -21.48 -30.22
C GLU A 334 0.90 -22.10 -29.41
N THR A 335 1.66 -22.99 -30.03
CA THR A 335 2.81 -23.65 -29.41
C THR A 335 4.11 -23.14 -30.01
N TYR A 336 4.98 -22.60 -29.17
CA TYR A 336 6.31 -22.12 -29.56
C TYR A 336 7.39 -23.06 -29.01
N LEU A 337 8.28 -23.47 -29.91
CA LEU A 337 9.44 -24.31 -29.57
C LEU A 337 10.63 -23.42 -29.27
N GLY A 338 11.30 -23.66 -28.15
CA GLY A 338 12.50 -22.92 -27.81
C GLY A 338 12.71 -22.87 -26.31
N LYS A 339 13.95 -23.15 -25.89
CA LYS A 339 14.28 -23.13 -24.47
C LYS A 339 14.45 -21.72 -23.93
N SER A 340 14.68 -20.70 -24.78
CA SER A 340 14.98 -19.31 -24.44
C SER A 340 13.76 -18.39 -24.36
N LEU A 341 12.55 -18.95 -24.41
CA LEU A 341 11.32 -18.17 -24.50
C LEU A 341 10.87 -17.69 -23.12
N VAL A 342 10.50 -16.42 -23.04
CA VAL A 342 9.84 -15.81 -21.90
C VAL A 342 8.56 -15.14 -22.39
N ALA A 343 7.48 -15.31 -21.64
CA ALA A 343 6.19 -14.69 -21.96
C ALA A 343 5.62 -13.89 -20.80
N ALA A 344 5.12 -12.71 -21.10
CA ALA A 344 4.30 -11.91 -20.20
C ALA A 344 2.91 -11.72 -20.81
N THR A 345 1.85 -12.03 -20.05
CA THR A 345 0.46 -11.95 -20.52
C THR A 345 -0.44 -11.33 -19.46
N VAL A 346 -1.55 -10.72 -19.90
CA VAL A 346 -2.62 -10.23 -19.00
C VAL A 346 -3.97 -10.80 -19.43
N GLN A 347 -4.76 -11.21 -18.44
CA GLN A 347 -6.11 -11.72 -18.62
C GLN A 347 -7.00 -11.31 -17.44
N LYS A 348 -8.31 -11.57 -17.53
CA LYS A 348 -9.20 -11.46 -16.37
C LYS A 348 -8.83 -12.50 -15.32
N SER A 349 -8.86 -12.08 -14.06
CA SER A 349 -8.59 -12.97 -12.94
C SER A 349 -9.68 -14.05 -12.86
N PRO A 350 -9.30 -15.33 -12.75
CA PRO A 350 -10.24 -16.43 -12.56
C PRO A 350 -10.87 -16.43 -11.16
N TRP A 351 -10.36 -15.62 -10.22
CA TRP A 351 -10.90 -15.48 -8.86
C TRP A 351 -11.83 -14.27 -8.71
N ASN A 352 -11.68 -13.25 -9.57
CA ASN A 352 -12.57 -12.10 -9.63
C ASN A 352 -12.51 -11.45 -11.03
N PRO A 353 -13.61 -11.43 -11.81
CA PRO A 353 -13.62 -10.86 -13.15
C PRO A 353 -13.39 -9.34 -13.19
N ASP A 354 -13.50 -8.63 -12.06
CA ASP A 354 -13.19 -7.20 -11.90
C ASP A 354 -11.71 -6.95 -11.56
N ARG A 355 -10.88 -7.99 -11.63
CA ARG A 355 -9.43 -7.94 -11.36
C ARG A 355 -8.64 -8.54 -12.52
N LEU A 356 -7.37 -8.13 -12.63
CA LEU A 356 -6.44 -8.64 -13.62
C LEU A 356 -5.56 -9.75 -13.06
N LEU A 357 -5.25 -10.73 -13.91
CA LEU A 357 -4.19 -11.70 -13.71
C LEU A 357 -3.14 -11.49 -14.81
N GLY A 358 -1.96 -11.03 -14.40
CA GLY A 358 -0.73 -11.07 -15.16
C GLY A 358 0.03 -12.37 -14.92
N VAL A 359 0.64 -12.93 -15.97
CA VAL A 359 1.51 -14.11 -15.87
C VAL A 359 2.81 -13.80 -16.57
N ILE A 360 3.92 -13.92 -15.85
CA ILE A 360 5.28 -13.92 -16.40
C ILE A 360 5.84 -15.33 -16.21
N THR A 361 6.04 -16.01 -17.33
CA THR A 361 6.50 -17.40 -17.35
C THR A 361 7.76 -17.55 -18.19
N TYR A 362 8.65 -18.42 -17.73
CA TYR A 362 9.99 -18.63 -18.25
C TYR A 362 10.40 -20.09 -18.00
N GLN A 363 11.41 -20.59 -18.71
CA GLN A 363 11.88 -21.96 -18.53
C GLN A 363 12.98 -22.07 -17.46
N GLN A 364 13.89 -21.11 -17.42
CA GLN A 364 14.99 -21.01 -16.44
C GLN A 364 15.12 -19.59 -15.92
N PHE A 365 15.37 -19.40 -14.62
CA PHE A 365 15.43 -18.06 -14.03
C PHE A 365 16.47 -17.14 -14.68
N GLN A 366 17.58 -17.68 -15.19
CA GLN A 366 18.63 -16.90 -15.88
C GLN A 366 18.08 -16.07 -17.06
N GLN A 367 16.96 -16.50 -17.65
CA GLN A 367 16.29 -15.81 -18.75
C GLN A 367 15.62 -14.51 -18.31
N MET A 368 15.29 -14.40 -17.03
CA MET A 368 14.65 -13.20 -16.48
C MET A 368 15.62 -12.06 -16.22
N ARG A 369 16.94 -12.32 -16.27
CA ARG A 369 17.96 -11.30 -15.99
C ARG A 369 17.93 -10.20 -17.04
N GLY A 370 17.73 -8.96 -16.60
CA GLY A 370 17.75 -7.78 -17.47
C GLY A 370 16.45 -7.57 -18.26
N LEU A 371 15.38 -8.34 -17.96
CA LEU A 371 14.07 -8.19 -18.59
C LEU A 371 13.07 -7.40 -17.73
N GLU A 372 13.50 -6.85 -16.61
CA GLU A 372 12.69 -6.01 -15.72
C GLU A 372 12.06 -4.84 -16.48
N SER A 373 12.89 -4.11 -17.25
CA SER A 373 12.42 -3.03 -18.12
C SER A 373 11.71 -3.58 -19.35
N THR A 374 12.17 -4.66 -19.97
CA THR A 374 11.60 -5.16 -21.23
C THR A 374 10.11 -5.49 -21.17
N PHE A 375 9.63 -6.07 -20.06
CA PHE A 375 8.20 -6.41 -19.93
C PHE A 375 7.36 -5.33 -19.26
N CYS A 376 7.98 -4.47 -18.46
CA CYS A 376 7.25 -3.54 -17.61
C CYS A 376 7.49 -2.06 -17.96
N GLY A 377 8.50 -1.74 -18.76
CA GLY A 377 8.89 -0.38 -19.12
C GLY A 377 9.51 -0.29 -20.52
N ILE A 378 8.67 0.03 -21.51
CA ILE A 378 8.95 0.79 -22.74
C ILE A 378 7.58 1.24 -23.28
N GLU A 379 7.50 2.46 -23.83
CA GLU A 379 6.34 3.11 -24.47
C GLU A 379 5.81 2.39 -25.74
N SER A 380 5.98 1.08 -25.86
CA SER A 380 5.46 0.32 -27.00
C SER A 380 4.06 -0.18 -26.67
N GLN A 381 3.07 0.57 -27.14
CA GLN A 381 1.67 0.19 -27.37
C GLN A 381 1.17 -0.99 -26.52
N ALA A 382 0.37 -0.68 -25.50
CA ALA A 382 -0.85 -1.41 -25.14
C ALA A 382 -1.02 -2.86 -25.66
N GLN A 383 -0.24 -3.85 -25.17
CA GLN A 383 -0.26 -5.22 -25.73
C GLN A 383 -0.56 -6.30 -24.69
N ARG A 384 -1.37 -7.29 -25.09
CA ARG A 384 -1.85 -8.39 -24.23
C ARG A 384 -0.84 -9.52 -24.03
N LEU A 385 0.10 -9.71 -24.97
CA LEU A 385 1.03 -10.83 -25.03
C LEU A 385 2.40 -10.35 -25.51
N ASN A 386 3.40 -10.44 -24.63
CA ASN A 386 4.79 -10.20 -25.00
C ASN A 386 5.54 -11.52 -25.01
N LEU A 387 5.93 -11.99 -26.21
CA LEU A 387 6.82 -13.14 -26.37
C LEU A 387 8.22 -12.66 -26.72
N TYR A 388 9.19 -12.98 -25.86
CA TYR A 388 10.58 -12.57 -26.01
C TYR A 388 11.52 -13.78 -26.08
N ASP A 389 12.42 -13.77 -27.05
CA ASP A 389 13.51 -14.73 -27.15
C ASP A 389 14.79 -14.13 -26.56
N THR A 390 15.24 -14.66 -25.42
CA THR A 390 16.42 -14.13 -24.72
C THR A 390 17.72 -14.37 -25.44
N GLN A 391 17.79 -15.41 -26.29
CA GLN A 391 19.00 -15.73 -27.04
C GLN A 391 19.15 -14.81 -28.25
N GLN A 392 18.03 -14.56 -28.96
CA GLN A 392 18.00 -13.69 -30.13
C GLN A 392 17.82 -12.21 -29.78
N LYS A 393 17.51 -11.90 -28.51
CA LYS A 393 17.24 -10.55 -27.99
C LYS A 393 16.18 -9.81 -28.80
N ARG A 394 15.10 -10.50 -29.18
CA ARG A 394 14.02 -9.91 -29.99
C ARG A 394 12.64 -10.38 -29.57
N PHE A 395 11.63 -9.57 -29.87
CA PHE A 395 10.23 -9.96 -29.76
C PHE A 395 9.81 -10.84 -30.93
N ILE A 396 9.09 -11.93 -30.63
CA ILE A 396 8.53 -12.84 -31.65
C ILE A 396 7.08 -12.46 -31.99
N ARG A 397 6.34 -11.90 -31.03
CA ARG A 397 4.93 -11.52 -31.22
C ARG A 397 4.64 -10.22 -30.46
N GLN A 398 4.03 -9.27 -31.16
CA GLN A 398 3.66 -7.94 -30.65
C GLN A 398 2.14 -7.66 -30.77
N GLU A 399 1.30 -8.62 -31.17
CA GLU A 399 -0.15 -8.33 -31.33
C GLU A 399 -1.07 -9.43 -30.80
N LEU A 400 -2.09 -8.97 -30.06
CA LEU A 400 -3.50 -9.41 -30.08
C LEU A 400 -4.43 -8.28 -29.63
#